data_AF-A0A562LRW0-F1
#
_entry.id   AF-A0A562LRW0-F1
#
_cell.length_a   1.000
_cell.length_b   1.000
_cell.length_c   1.000
_cell.angle_alpha   90.00
_cell.angle_beta   90.00
_cell.angle_gamma   90.00
#
_symmetry.space_group_name_H-M   'P 1'
#
loop_
_entity.id
_entity.type
_entity.pdbx_description
1 polymer ?
#
loop_
_entity_poly.entity_id
_entity_poly.type
_entity_poly.pdbx_seq_one_letter_code
_entity_poly.pdbx_strand_id
1 'polypeptide(L)'
;MVLWSSAETADAGMGMFDYLPEATVDKWIREKVLLATDRTSCALPKGIFGEGRDAGAMLRMIAYGPETTLAYPPRPAGKTPWTPEWSVRARTKSTAYAPLGMDIATNDERERTEQPQDKKKQMKRLLRGLIGGG
;
A
#
# COMPACT_ATOMS: atom_id res chain seq x y z
N MET A 1 -12.12 14.37 9.08
CA MET A 1 -11.41 13.38 8.26
C MET A 1 -12.45 12.47 7.62
N VAL A 2 -12.46 12.35 6.29
CA VAL A 2 -13.36 11.42 5.59
C VAL A 2 -12.64 10.10 5.44
N LEU A 3 -13.24 9.00 5.89
CA LEU A 3 -12.77 7.64 5.62
C LEU A 3 -13.73 7.00 4.64
N TRP A 4 -13.20 6.55 3.51
CA TRP A 4 -13.94 5.81 2.50
C TRP A 4 -13.27 4.47 2.26
N SER A 5 -14.08 3.46 1.97
CA SER A 5 -13.62 2.12 1.61
C SER A 5 -14.32 1.66 0.34
N SER A 6 -13.71 0.71 -0.37
CA SER A 6 -14.31 0.11 -1.57
C SER A 6 -15.43 -0.90 -1.29
N ALA A 7 -15.88 -1.03 -0.04
CA ALA A 7 -16.99 -1.90 0.33
C ALA A 7 -18.31 -1.38 -0.25
N GLU A 8 -19.18 -2.28 -0.71
CA GLU A 8 -20.54 -1.92 -1.15
C GLU A 8 -21.50 -1.74 0.04
N THR A 9 -21.12 -2.21 1.24
CA THR A 9 -21.89 -2.10 2.48
C THR A 9 -21.38 -0.94 3.33
N ALA A 10 -22.31 -0.20 3.95
CA ALA A 10 -21.98 0.98 4.76
C ALA A 10 -21.15 0.67 6.02
N ASP A 11 -21.11 -0.58 6.49
CA ASP A 11 -20.50 -0.96 7.77
C ASP A 11 -19.45 -2.05 7.61
N ALA A 12 -18.34 -1.72 6.94
CA ALA A 12 -17.19 -2.61 6.87
C ALA A 12 -16.44 -2.73 8.23
N GLY A 13 -16.65 -1.78 9.15
CA GLY A 13 -16.10 -1.76 10.51
C GLY A 13 -14.57 -1.72 10.61
N MET A 14 -14.03 -1.41 11.78
CA MET A 14 -12.56 -1.35 11.97
C MET A 14 -11.84 -2.70 11.79
N GLY A 15 -12.58 -3.82 11.82
CA GLY A 15 -12.03 -5.17 11.62
C GLY A 15 -11.42 -5.40 10.24
N MET A 16 -11.76 -4.58 9.24
CA MET A 16 -11.12 -4.59 7.91
C MET A 16 -9.64 -4.20 7.92
N PHE A 17 -9.09 -3.81 9.08
CA PHE A 17 -7.69 -3.48 9.24
C PHE A 17 -6.87 -4.58 9.90
N ASP A 18 -7.51 -5.63 10.44
CA ASP A 18 -6.88 -6.72 11.18
C ASP A 18 -6.37 -7.84 10.26
N TYR A 19 -5.87 -8.93 10.83
CA TYR A 19 -5.63 -10.17 10.10
C TYR A 19 -6.89 -11.02 10.15
N LEU A 20 -7.41 -11.41 8.97
CA LEU A 20 -8.68 -12.11 8.88
C LEU A 20 -8.47 -13.63 8.73
N PRO A 21 -9.28 -14.46 9.40
CA PRO A 21 -9.40 -15.88 9.07
C PRO A 21 -9.92 -16.08 7.64
N GLU A 22 -9.52 -17.17 6.98
CA GLU A 22 -9.92 -17.49 5.60
C GLU A 22 -11.45 -17.51 5.41
N ALA A 23 -12.18 -18.14 6.34
CA ALA A 23 -13.64 -18.15 6.31
C ALA A 23 -14.27 -16.74 6.37
N THR A 24 -13.63 -15.80 7.06
CA THR A 24 -14.06 -14.40 7.12
C THR A 24 -13.77 -13.69 5.81
N VAL A 25 -12.58 -13.91 5.23
CA VAL A 25 -12.23 -13.37 3.90
C VAL A 25 -13.25 -13.80 2.86
N ASP A 26 -13.55 -15.11 2.78
CA ASP A 26 -14.53 -15.65 1.84
C ASP A 26 -15.92 -15.06 2.04
N LYS A 27 -16.35 -14.96 3.30
CA LYS A 27 -17.64 -14.34 3.65
C LYS A 27 -17.70 -12.90 3.18
N TRP A 28 -16.66 -12.12 3.47
CA TRP A 28 -16.61 -10.69 3.17
C TRP A 28 -16.42 -10.39 1.68
N ILE A 29 -15.82 -11.28 0.91
CA ILE A 29 -15.85 -11.20 -0.55
C ILE A 29 -17.28 -11.41 -1.07
N ARG A 30 -18.01 -12.42 -0.56
CA ARG A 30 -19.42 -12.67 -0.95
C ARG A 30 -20.35 -11.52 -0.56
N GLU A 31 -20.15 -10.95 0.62
CA GLU A 31 -20.90 -9.81 1.14
C GLU A 31 -20.44 -8.47 0.56
N LYS A 32 -19.39 -8.49 -0.29
CA LYS A 32 -18.82 -7.32 -0.95
C LYS A 32 -18.31 -6.24 0.01
N VAL A 33 -17.90 -6.67 1.20
CA VAL A 33 -17.09 -5.90 2.13
C VAL A 33 -15.65 -5.82 1.62
N LEU A 34 -15.15 -6.91 1.03
CA LEU A 34 -13.86 -6.98 0.35
C LEU A 34 -14.06 -7.08 -1.17
N LEU A 35 -13.10 -6.54 -1.92
CA LEU A 35 -13.05 -6.73 -3.37
C LEU A 35 -12.72 -8.20 -3.69
N ALA A 36 -13.22 -8.69 -4.83
CA ALA A 36 -12.82 -10.00 -5.33
C ALA A 36 -11.32 -10.04 -5.68
N THR A 37 -10.73 -11.23 -5.63
CA THR A 37 -9.27 -11.44 -5.76
C THR A 37 -8.71 -11.10 -7.14
N ASP A 38 -9.56 -11.02 -8.16
CA ASP A 38 -9.24 -10.64 -9.54
C ASP A 38 -9.36 -9.12 -9.80
N ARG A 39 -9.82 -8.34 -8.81
CA ARG A 39 -10.06 -6.90 -8.98
C ARG A 39 -8.76 -6.11 -8.92
N THR A 40 -8.47 -5.42 -10.01
CA THR A 40 -7.34 -4.48 -10.13
C THR A 40 -7.78 -3.01 -10.18
N SER A 41 -9.08 -2.74 -10.07
CA SER A 41 -9.65 -1.39 -10.11
C SER A 41 -10.83 -1.25 -9.15
N CYS A 42 -11.04 -0.06 -8.57
CA CYS A 42 -12.23 0.28 -7.77
C CYS A 42 -12.83 1.62 -8.22
N ALA A 43 -14.14 1.78 -8.05
CA ALA A 43 -14.84 3.02 -8.38
C ALA A 43 -14.81 3.96 -7.16
N LEU A 44 -14.30 5.17 -7.36
CA LEU A 44 -14.26 6.20 -6.33
C LEU A 44 -15.45 7.17 -6.52
N PRO A 45 -16.29 7.39 -5.50
CA PRO A 45 -17.35 8.38 -5.58
C PRO A 45 -16.80 9.77 -5.85
N LYS A 46 -17.49 10.52 -6.72
CA LYS A 46 -17.14 11.92 -7.00
C LYS A 46 -17.21 12.74 -5.70
N GLY A 47 -16.21 13.58 -5.47
CA GLY A 47 -16.17 14.51 -4.34
C GLY A 47 -15.63 13.94 -3.01
N ILE A 48 -15.28 12.65 -2.92
CA ILE A 48 -14.73 12.06 -1.68
C ILE A 48 -13.36 12.65 -1.28
N PHE A 49 -12.62 13.20 -2.26
CA PHE A 49 -11.29 13.80 -2.06
C PHE A 49 -11.24 15.32 -2.26
N GLY A 50 -12.36 16.05 -2.16
CA GLY A 50 -12.39 17.51 -2.36
C GLY A 50 -12.21 17.93 -3.84
N GLU A 51 -11.98 19.22 -4.09
CA GLU A 51 -11.77 19.79 -5.44
C GLU A 51 -10.41 19.36 -6.03
N GLY A 52 -10.31 18.10 -6.46
CA GLY A 52 -9.20 17.60 -7.26
C GLY A 52 -8.28 16.60 -6.55
N ARG A 53 -7.39 15.99 -7.35
CA ARG A 53 -6.39 14.99 -6.91
C ARG A 53 -5.34 15.55 -5.95
N ASP A 54 -5.31 16.88 -5.76
CA ASP A 54 -4.25 17.61 -5.06
C ASP A 54 -4.54 17.87 -3.58
N ALA A 55 -5.69 17.41 -3.06
CA ALA A 55 -6.13 17.66 -1.68
C ALA A 55 -5.41 16.83 -0.60
N GLY A 56 -4.33 16.12 -0.92
CA GLY A 56 -3.53 15.37 0.06
C GLY A 56 -4.24 14.13 0.63
N ALA A 57 -4.89 13.34 -0.22
CA ALA A 57 -5.52 12.10 0.20
C ALA A 57 -4.54 10.94 0.33
N MET A 58 -4.78 10.03 1.28
CA MET A 58 -3.98 8.82 1.49
C MET A 58 -4.79 7.57 1.15
N LEU A 59 -4.30 6.77 0.22
CA LEU A 59 -4.79 5.43 -0.05
C LEU A 59 -4.15 4.44 0.92
N ARG A 60 -4.98 3.55 1.49
CA ARG A 60 -4.56 2.32 2.14
C ARG A 60 -5.14 1.15 1.38
N MET A 61 -4.27 0.29 0.84
CA MET A 61 -4.67 -0.95 0.19
C MET A 61 -4.29 -2.12 1.07
N ILE A 62 -5.21 -3.06 1.27
CA ILE A 62 -4.99 -4.25 2.10
C ILE A 62 -5.35 -5.48 1.28
N ALA A 63 -4.39 -6.40 1.16
CA ALA A 63 -4.61 -7.70 0.56
C ALA A 63 -4.54 -8.78 1.65
N TYR A 64 -5.51 -9.68 1.65
CA TYR A 64 -5.60 -10.81 2.56
C TYR A 64 -5.10 -12.06 1.86
N GLY A 65 -4.14 -12.74 2.47
CA GLY A 65 -3.56 -13.96 1.95
C GLY A 65 -4.04 -15.21 2.70
N PRO A 66 -3.51 -16.38 2.34
CA PRO A 66 -3.90 -17.65 2.94
C PRO A 66 -3.52 -17.75 4.42
N GLU A 67 -4.18 -18.68 5.11
CA GLU A 67 -3.87 -19.09 6.47
C GLU A 67 -3.15 -20.45 6.47
N THR A 68 -2.07 -20.58 7.24
CA THR A 68 -1.31 -21.83 7.37
C THR A 68 -1.28 -22.28 8.82
N THR A 69 -1.55 -23.56 9.07
CA THR A 69 -1.38 -24.17 10.40
C THR A 69 -0.12 -25.02 10.44
N LEU A 70 0.75 -24.73 11.41
CA LEU A 70 2.00 -25.43 11.66
C LEU A 70 1.93 -26.08 13.05
N ALA A 71 2.57 -27.22 13.21
CA ALA A 71 2.65 -27.91 14.50
C ALA A 71 3.94 -28.71 14.59
N TYR A 72 4.44 -28.88 15.82
CA TYR A 72 5.61 -29.72 16.08
C TYR A 72 5.31 -30.75 17.18
N PRO A 73 5.71 -32.01 17.01
CA PRO A 73 6.30 -32.58 15.79
C PRO A 73 5.30 -32.59 14.61
N PRO A 74 5.75 -32.55 13.34
CA PRO A 74 4.85 -32.64 12.18
C PRO A 74 3.98 -33.89 12.26
N ARG A 75 2.73 -33.80 11.77
CA ARG A 75 1.79 -34.92 11.81
C ARG A 75 2.37 -36.12 11.04
N PRO A 76 2.51 -37.31 11.68
CA PRO A 76 2.94 -38.54 11.01
C PRO A 76 1.95 -38.95 9.91
N ALA A 77 2.44 -39.66 8.89
CA ALA A 77 1.56 -40.29 7.92
C ALA A 77 0.72 -41.39 8.58
N GLY A 78 -0.54 -41.55 8.14
CA GLY A 78 -1.44 -42.62 8.60
C GLY A 78 -2.38 -42.21 9.73
N LYS A 79 -2.82 -43.19 10.53
CA LYS A 79 -3.85 -43.04 11.58
C LYS A 79 -3.31 -43.07 13.01
N THR A 80 -1.99 -42.95 13.18
CA THR A 80 -1.37 -42.99 14.49
C THR A 80 -1.87 -41.83 15.36
N PRO A 81 -2.23 -42.07 16.64
CA PRO A 81 -2.53 -40.99 17.58
C PRO A 81 -1.38 -39.98 17.61
N TRP A 82 -1.72 -38.71 17.40
CA TRP A 82 -0.74 -37.63 17.32
C TRP A 82 -1.19 -36.45 18.17
N THR A 83 -0.33 -36.07 19.11
CA THR A 83 -0.53 -34.93 20.00
C THR A 83 0.66 -33.98 19.79
N PRO A 84 0.46 -32.80 19.16
CA PRO A 84 1.55 -31.84 19.00
C PRO A 84 1.92 -31.23 20.34
N GLU A 85 3.21 -30.92 20.53
CA GLU A 85 3.70 -30.14 21.67
C GLU A 85 3.22 -28.69 21.58
N TRP A 86 3.23 -28.14 20.36
CA TRP A 86 2.68 -26.83 20.06
C TRP A 86 2.06 -26.80 18.66
N SER A 87 1.14 -25.85 18.47
CA SER A 87 0.60 -25.50 17.15
C SER A 87 0.51 -23.99 16.99
N VAL A 88 0.73 -23.51 15.78
CA VAL A 88 0.66 -22.10 15.39
C VAL A 88 -0.24 -21.98 14.17
N ARG A 89 -1.06 -20.93 14.15
CA ARG A 89 -1.87 -20.55 13.00
C ARG A 89 -1.38 -19.20 12.49
N ALA A 90 -0.75 -19.19 11.31
CA ALA A 90 -0.21 -18.01 10.68
C ALA A 90 -1.20 -17.47 9.65
N ARG A 91 -1.53 -16.17 9.74
CA ARG A 91 -2.36 -15.44 8.77
C ARG A 91 -1.51 -14.41 8.07
N THR A 92 -1.66 -14.33 6.75
CA THR A 92 -0.89 -13.39 5.94
C THR A 92 -1.74 -12.21 5.50
N LYS A 93 -1.14 -11.03 5.53
CA LYS A 93 -1.76 -9.77 5.07
C LYS A 93 -0.68 -8.86 4.55
N SER A 94 -0.96 -8.17 3.45
CA SER A 94 -0.12 -7.10 2.93
C SER A 94 -0.87 -5.78 3.04
N THR A 95 -0.19 -4.72 3.46
CA THR A 95 -0.77 -3.38 3.52
C THR A 95 0.16 -2.39 2.83
N ALA A 96 -0.36 -1.66 1.86
CA ALA A 96 0.35 -0.60 1.15
C ALA A 96 -0.33 0.74 1.44
N TYR A 97 0.48 1.78 1.56
CA TYR A 97 0.02 3.16 1.68
C TYR A 97 0.59 3.99 0.55
N ALA A 98 -0.22 4.87 -0.02
CA ALA A 98 0.18 5.73 -1.12
C ALA A 98 -0.54 7.07 -1.02
N PRO A 99 0.15 8.22 -1.18
CA PRO A 99 -0.55 9.47 -1.43
C PRO A 99 -1.27 9.37 -2.78
N LEU A 100 -2.55 9.74 -2.82
CA LEU A 100 -3.31 9.83 -4.06
C LEU A 100 -3.02 11.16 -4.75
N GLY A 101 -2.89 11.13 -6.08
CA GLY A 101 -2.65 12.31 -6.90
C GLY A 101 -1.19 12.72 -7.07
N MET A 102 -0.25 12.05 -6.38
CA MET A 102 1.19 12.22 -6.62
C MET A 102 1.74 11.04 -7.42
N ASP A 103 2.44 11.31 -8.52
CA ASP A 103 3.07 10.28 -9.35
C ASP A 103 4.25 9.63 -8.62
N ILE A 104 4.02 8.45 -8.06
CA ILE A 104 5.01 7.66 -7.28
C ILE A 104 6.23 7.25 -8.11
N ALA A 105 6.13 7.31 -9.45
CA ALA A 105 7.20 6.96 -10.37
C ALA A 105 8.28 8.05 -10.58
N THR A 106 8.12 9.26 -10.04
CA THR A 106 8.98 10.42 -10.41
C THR A 106 10.06 10.80 -9.38
N ASN A 107 10.26 10.03 -8.31
CA ASN A 107 11.31 10.36 -7.33
C ASN A 107 12.70 9.82 -7.69
N ASP A 108 12.84 8.81 -8.56
CA ASP A 108 14.15 8.33 -9.02
C ASP A 108 14.80 9.24 -10.08
N GLU A 109 14.01 10.08 -10.77
CA GLU A 109 14.53 10.97 -11.82
C GLU A 109 14.85 12.39 -11.33
N ARG A 110 14.29 12.81 -10.18
CA ARG A 110 14.53 14.15 -9.63
C ARG A 110 15.91 14.31 -8.97
N GLU A 111 16.47 13.28 -8.35
CA GLU A 111 17.84 13.34 -7.82
C GLU A 111 18.92 13.39 -8.90
N ARG A 112 18.62 12.98 -10.15
CA ARG A 112 19.60 13.05 -11.25
C ARG A 112 19.66 14.40 -11.96
N THR A 113 18.68 15.28 -11.74
CA THR A 113 18.56 16.53 -12.51
C THR A 113 18.94 17.77 -11.70
N GLU A 114 19.13 17.67 -10.38
CA GLU A 114 19.61 18.78 -9.55
C GLU A 114 21.14 18.78 -9.41
N GLN A 115 21.75 19.62 -10.26
CA GLN A 115 23.14 20.16 -10.29
C GLN A 115 24.12 19.46 -11.26
N PRO A 116 24.52 20.17 -12.36
CA PRO A 116 25.56 21.20 -12.24
C PRO A 116 25.43 22.41 -13.22
N GLN A 117 24.24 22.76 -13.71
CA GLN A 117 24.10 23.89 -14.65
C GLN A 117 24.20 25.28 -13.97
N ASP A 118 23.64 25.46 -12.78
CA ASP A 118 23.67 26.78 -12.10
C ASP A 118 25.06 27.19 -11.62
N LYS A 119 25.87 26.25 -11.11
CA LYS A 119 27.27 26.52 -10.74
C LYS A 119 28.10 26.99 -11.95
N LYS A 120 27.83 26.46 -13.15
CA LYS A 120 28.53 26.85 -14.39
C LYS A 120 28.17 28.27 -14.84
N LYS A 121 26.93 28.71 -14.65
CA LYS A 121 26.48 30.09 -14.95
C LYS A 121 27.06 31.09 -13.96
N GLN A 122 27.08 30.75 -12.67
CA GLN A 122 27.62 31.63 -11.63
C GLN A 122 29.14 31.82 -11.77
N MET A 123 29.89 30.75 -12.07
CA MET A 123 31.34 30.83 -12.29
C MET A 123 31.70 31.63 -13.55
N LYS A 124 30.93 31.52 -14.64
CA LYS A 124 31.11 32.35 -15.85
C LYS A 124 30.83 33.84 -15.60
N ARG A 125 29.92 34.19 -14.70
CA ARG A 125 29.64 35.59 -14.34
C ARG A 125 30.76 36.20 -13.49
N LEU A 126 31.31 35.43 -12.54
CA LEU A 126 32.44 35.85 -11.73
C LEU A 126 33.72 36.09 -12.56
N LEU A 127 34.03 35.20 -13.50
CA LEU A 127 35.17 35.36 -14.41
C LEU A 127 35.03 36.55 -15.38
N ARG A 128 33.81 36.88 -15.80
CA ARG A 128 33.56 38.08 -16.63
C ARG A 128 33.72 39.40 -15.86
N GLY A 129 33.43 39.39 -14.55
CA GLY A 129 33.63 40.58 -13.69
C GLY A 129 35.10 40.91 -13.42
N LEU A 130 35.99 39.90 -13.43
CA LEU A 130 37.41 40.06 -13.15
C LEU A 130 38.26 40.47 -14.37
N ILE A 131 37.74 40.32 -15.60
CA ILE A 131 38.47 40.60 -16.85
C ILE A 131 37.91 41.85 -17.57
N GLY A 132 36.74 42.35 -17.17
CA GLY A 132 36.03 43.45 -17.85
C GLY A 132 35.99 44.80 -17.13
N GLY A 133 36.70 44.97 -16.00
CA GLY A 133 36.78 46.25 -15.30
C GLY A 133 38.08 46.98 -15.64
N GLY A 134 37.99 47.98 -16.52
CA GLY A 134 38.96 49.06 -16.63
C GLY A 134 38.76 50.10 -15.54
#